data_AF-A0A351Q8E1-F1
#
_entry.id   AF-A0A351Q8E1-F1
#
_cell.length_a   1.000
_cell.length_b   1.000
_cell.length_c   1.000
_cell.angle_alpha   90.00
_cell.angle_beta   90.00
_cell.angle_gamma   90.00
#
_symmetry.space_group_name_H-M   'P 1'
#
loop_
_entity.id
_entity.type
_entity.pdbx_description
1 polymer ?
#
loop_
_entity_poly.entity_id
_entity_poly.type
_entity_poly.pdbx_seq_one_letter_code
_entity_poly.pdbx_strand_id
1 'polypeptide(L)'
;MFTDFEKYFGYTKILRIEKTYRNSQQLIDEASNFVLKNPMQLKKNLRSDKNLDYPLVFWGFDDDPGKSLQQMINKIVLDFGVNSSVLLLGRTNYDLEIAKKTGLFKIHYQNRKEKLEYIPIPELQIDFMSVHKSKGLEADNVILLNFKNDKLGFPNQIADDKVLNLVLTNSENFKFAEERRLFYVAVTRTKNRTFILTDNRNPSPFFKEFKASSSVCFISVRQASNEGLEKCPLCKTGNLLKVEHDGKSFVGCSNFPKCKYTIHDATVLENPKKCPSCGGFLVKRKGKKNKHWFIGCTNYPYCEYTEKLSH
;
A
#
# COMPACT_ATOMS: atom_id res chain seq x y z
N MET A 1 -16.44 0.98 30.51
CA MET A 1 -16.06 1.98 31.56
C MET A 1 -15.97 3.39 30.94
N PHE A 2 -14.94 3.73 30.15
CA PHE A 2 -14.92 5.05 29.46
C PHE A 2 -15.97 5.20 28.34
N THR A 3 -16.44 4.09 27.76
CA THR A 3 -17.49 4.02 26.74
C THR A 3 -18.88 4.36 27.26
N ASP A 4 -19.14 4.04 28.52
CA ASP A 4 -20.47 4.05 29.15
C ASP A 4 -20.52 5.07 30.30
N PHE A 5 -19.66 6.10 30.24
CA PHE A 5 -19.41 7.01 31.36
C PHE A 5 -20.70 7.67 31.88
N GLU A 6 -21.61 8.03 30.97
CA GLU A 6 -22.95 8.56 31.27
C GLU A 6 -23.79 7.60 32.15
N LYS A 7 -23.71 6.29 31.88
CA LYS A 7 -24.46 5.24 32.61
C LYS A 7 -24.03 5.13 34.08
N TYR A 8 -22.78 5.49 34.39
CA TYR A 8 -22.21 5.39 35.74
C TYR A 8 -22.17 6.74 36.49
N PHE A 9 -22.13 7.87 35.78
CA PHE A 9 -21.90 9.20 36.37
C PHE A 9 -22.98 10.25 36.06
N GLY A 10 -24.06 9.89 35.36
CA GLY A 10 -25.18 10.79 35.05
C GLY A 10 -24.92 11.70 33.86
N TYR A 11 -25.49 12.91 33.85
CA TYR A 11 -25.39 13.85 32.73
C TYR A 11 -23.93 14.15 32.38
N THR A 12 -23.53 13.86 31.15
CA THR A 12 -22.16 14.06 30.67
C THR A 12 -22.15 14.70 29.29
N LYS A 13 -21.09 15.45 28.97
CA LYS A 13 -20.91 16.11 27.67
C LYS A 13 -19.67 15.58 26.97
N ILE A 14 -19.86 14.82 25.89
CA ILE A 14 -18.76 14.26 25.10
C ILE A 14 -18.24 15.31 24.12
N LEU A 15 -17.05 15.84 24.38
CA LEU A 15 -16.32 16.69 23.43
C LEU A 15 -15.40 15.82 22.56
N ARG A 16 -15.41 16.05 21.24
CA ARG A 16 -14.66 15.24 20.27
C ARG A 16 -13.60 16.08 19.57
N ILE A 17 -12.37 15.56 19.52
CA ILE A 17 -11.30 16.12 18.69
C ILE A 17 -11.46 15.54 17.28
N GLU A 18 -12.01 16.34 16.37
CA GLU A 18 -12.32 15.90 14.99
C GLU A 18 -11.31 16.39 13.96
N LYS A 19 -10.56 17.48 14.22
CA LYS A 19 -9.50 17.94 13.31
C LYS A 19 -8.18 17.20 13.57
N THR A 20 -7.54 16.72 12.51
CA THR A 20 -6.22 16.06 12.56
C THR A 20 -5.26 16.68 11.55
N TYR A 21 -3.99 16.77 11.95
CA TYR A 21 -2.89 17.32 11.15
C TYR A 21 -1.89 16.25 10.70
N ARG A 22 -2.07 14.99 11.11
CA ARG A 22 -1.16 13.87 10.79
C ARG A 22 -1.39 13.37 9.37
N ASN A 23 -2.53 12.71 9.15
CA ASN A 23 -2.87 11.93 7.98
C ASN A 23 -3.56 12.79 6.89
N SER A 24 -3.52 12.36 5.62
CA SER A 24 -4.36 12.96 4.58
C SER A 24 -5.83 12.57 4.73
N GLN A 25 -6.75 13.36 4.17
CA GLN A 25 -8.19 13.04 4.19
C GLN A 25 -8.46 11.68 3.53
N GLN A 26 -7.83 11.39 2.39
CA GLN A 26 -7.95 10.09 1.70
C GLN A 26 -7.57 8.92 2.63
N LEU A 27 -6.51 9.06 3.43
CA LEU A 27 -6.07 7.99 4.34
C LEU A 27 -7.06 7.80 5.50
N ILE A 28 -7.60 8.92 6.00
CA ILE A 28 -8.61 8.93 7.05
C ILE A 28 -9.88 8.25 6.57
N ASP A 29 -10.35 8.56 5.36
CA ASP A 29 -11.57 8.01 4.79
C ASP A 29 -11.42 6.50 4.57
N GLU A 30 -10.33 6.03 3.95
CA GLU A 30 -10.06 4.60 3.77
C GLU A 30 -9.96 3.83 5.10
N ALA A 31 -9.19 4.35 6.06
CA ALA A 31 -9.03 3.71 7.37
C ALA A 31 -10.35 3.70 8.17
N SER A 32 -11.15 4.77 8.08
CA SER A 32 -12.44 4.90 8.76
C SER A 32 -13.49 3.97 8.13
N ASN A 33 -13.61 3.98 6.80
CA ASN A 33 -14.49 3.08 6.05
C ASN A 33 -14.19 1.61 6.34
N PHE A 34 -12.91 1.26 6.47
CA PHE A 34 -12.50 -0.09 6.88
C PHE A 34 -12.88 -0.41 8.34
N VAL A 35 -12.55 0.45 9.31
CA VAL A 35 -12.77 0.13 10.74
C VAL A 35 -14.26 0.19 11.13
N LEU A 36 -15.03 1.09 10.53
CA LEU A 36 -16.45 1.32 10.83
C LEU A 36 -17.41 0.29 10.22
N LYS A 37 -16.92 -0.69 9.44
CA LYS A 37 -17.71 -1.89 9.11
C LYS A 37 -18.07 -2.73 10.33
N ASN A 38 -17.29 -2.63 11.40
CA ASN A 38 -17.71 -3.13 12.71
C ASN A 38 -18.70 -2.11 13.31
N PRO A 39 -20.00 -2.45 13.49
CA PRO A 39 -21.00 -1.51 13.98
C PRO A 39 -20.80 -1.09 15.44
N MET A 40 -20.03 -1.86 16.23
CA MET A 40 -19.66 -1.52 17.61
C MET A 40 -18.56 -0.45 17.68
N GLN A 41 -17.92 -0.12 16.55
CA GLN A 41 -16.87 0.87 16.51
C GLN A 41 -17.42 2.31 16.60
N LEU A 42 -16.91 3.08 17.58
CA LEU A 42 -17.28 4.48 17.76
C LEU A 42 -16.98 5.32 16.51
N LYS A 43 -18.03 5.84 15.88
CA LYS A 43 -17.95 6.75 14.72
C LYS A 43 -17.23 8.06 15.10
N LYS A 44 -16.18 8.40 14.33
CA LYS A 44 -15.40 9.64 14.44
C LYS A 44 -15.40 10.35 13.09
N ASN A 45 -15.76 11.63 13.05
CA ASN A 45 -15.81 12.40 11.81
C ASN A 45 -14.49 13.17 11.62
N LEU A 46 -13.40 12.44 11.38
CA LEU A 46 -12.07 13.06 11.29
C LEU A 46 -11.93 13.90 10.02
N ARG A 47 -11.41 15.12 10.16
CA ARG A 47 -11.14 16.07 9.06
C ARG A 47 -9.68 16.49 9.03
N SER A 48 -9.10 16.56 7.84
CA SER A 48 -7.72 16.98 7.58
C SER A 48 -7.65 17.92 6.38
N ASP A 49 -6.81 18.95 6.50
CA ASP A 49 -6.52 19.86 5.38
C ASP A 49 -5.46 19.26 4.42
N LYS A 50 -4.84 18.13 4.78
CA LYS A 50 -3.84 17.44 3.94
C LYS A 50 -4.53 16.57 2.88
N ASN A 51 -4.07 16.71 1.64
CA ASN A 51 -4.42 15.83 0.54
C ASN A 51 -3.18 15.07 0.05
N LEU A 52 -3.35 13.79 -0.27
CA LEU A 52 -2.29 12.96 -0.85
C LEU A 52 -2.90 11.89 -1.75
N ASP A 53 -2.46 11.84 -3.01
CA ASP A 53 -2.82 10.77 -3.94
C ASP A 53 -2.29 9.42 -3.41
N TYR A 54 -3.13 8.38 -3.42
CA TYR A 54 -2.76 7.01 -3.05
C TYR A 54 -1.97 6.91 -1.73
N PRO A 55 -2.56 7.30 -0.58
CA PRO A 55 -1.88 7.19 0.71
C PRO A 55 -1.71 5.74 1.18
N LEU A 56 -2.47 4.80 0.61
CA LEU A 56 -2.35 3.35 0.81
C LEU A 56 -1.89 2.68 -0.47
N VAL A 57 -0.77 1.96 -0.37
CA VAL A 57 -0.14 1.25 -1.50
C VAL A 57 0.07 -0.20 -1.11
N PHE A 58 -0.71 -1.11 -1.68
CA PHE A 58 -0.49 -2.54 -1.53
C PHE A 58 0.58 -2.99 -2.53
N TRP A 59 1.67 -3.55 -2.03
CA TRP A 59 2.81 -4.02 -2.81
C TRP A 59 2.88 -5.56 -2.74
N GLY A 60 2.53 -6.18 -3.86
CA GLY A 60 2.50 -7.61 -4.06
C GLY A 60 3.88 -8.24 -4.21
N PHE A 61 4.01 -9.49 -3.79
CA PHE A 61 5.11 -10.39 -4.15
C PHE A 61 4.56 -11.81 -4.40
N ASP A 62 5.24 -12.58 -5.26
CA ASP A 62 4.86 -13.98 -5.55
C ASP A 62 5.65 -14.99 -4.71
N ASP A 63 6.98 -14.85 -4.68
CA ASP A 63 7.90 -15.80 -4.02
C ASP A 63 8.82 -15.13 -2.99
N ASP A 64 9.49 -14.04 -3.39
CA ASP A 64 10.45 -13.32 -2.55
C ASP A 64 9.90 -11.96 -2.09
N PRO A 65 9.57 -11.80 -0.78
CA PRO A 65 9.17 -10.51 -0.23
C PRO A 65 10.32 -9.50 -0.18
N GLY A 66 11.58 -9.94 -0.24
CA GLY A 66 12.77 -9.09 -0.11
C GLY A 66 12.92 -8.09 -1.26
N LYS A 67 12.77 -8.55 -2.52
CA LYS A 67 12.73 -7.67 -3.69
C LYS A 67 11.65 -6.59 -3.59
N SER A 68 10.42 -6.96 -3.19
CA SER A 68 9.33 -6.00 -3.02
C SER A 68 9.61 -5.02 -1.87
N LEU A 69 10.11 -5.48 -0.73
CA LEU A 69 10.52 -4.62 0.39
C LEU A 69 11.63 -3.63 -0.01
N GLN A 70 12.64 -4.08 -0.77
CA GLN A 70 13.69 -3.20 -1.29
C GLN A 70 13.13 -2.13 -2.23
N GLN A 71 12.23 -2.53 -3.14
CA GLN A 71 11.56 -1.59 -4.05
C GLN A 71 10.71 -0.57 -3.27
N MET A 72 9.98 -0.98 -2.24
CA MET A 72 9.19 -0.09 -1.38
C MET A 72 10.08 0.94 -0.65
N ILE A 73 11.23 0.52 -0.10
CA ILE A 73 12.16 1.44 0.59
C ILE A 73 12.80 2.41 -0.41
N ASN A 74 13.30 1.91 -1.53
CA ASN A 74 13.81 2.77 -2.61
C ASN A 74 12.73 3.75 -3.10
N LYS A 75 11.47 3.33 -3.11
CA LYS A 75 10.33 4.17 -3.48
C LYS A 75 10.09 5.31 -2.50
N ILE A 76 10.17 5.03 -1.20
CA ILE A 76 10.06 6.05 -0.14
C ILE A 76 11.21 7.05 -0.24
N VAL A 77 12.45 6.59 -0.34
CA VAL A 77 13.62 7.48 -0.46
C VAL A 77 13.55 8.34 -1.71
N LEU A 78 13.07 7.78 -2.82
CA LEU A 78 12.77 8.58 -4.00
C LEU A 78 11.72 9.65 -3.68
N ASP A 79 10.53 9.26 -3.23
CA ASP A 79 9.38 10.19 -3.13
C ASP A 79 9.53 11.24 -2.01
N PHE A 80 10.23 10.92 -0.92
CA PHE A 80 10.29 11.73 0.30
C PHE A 80 11.72 12.07 0.78
N GLY A 81 12.77 11.54 0.14
CA GLY A 81 14.17 11.77 0.50
C GLY A 81 14.69 10.83 1.61
N VAL A 82 16.02 10.79 1.77
CA VAL A 82 16.72 9.93 2.75
C VAL A 82 16.44 10.33 4.21
N ASN A 83 16.14 11.60 4.46
CA ASN A 83 15.80 12.12 5.79
C ASN A 83 14.40 11.73 6.28
N SER A 84 13.58 11.08 5.43
CA SER A 84 12.22 10.66 5.80
C SER A 84 12.28 9.40 6.67
N SER A 85 11.67 9.46 7.85
CA SER A 85 11.58 8.31 8.75
C SER A 85 10.68 7.20 8.20
N VAL A 86 11.14 5.95 8.29
CA VAL A 86 10.43 4.75 7.83
C VAL A 86 10.18 3.80 8.99
N LEU A 87 8.91 3.46 9.22
CA LEU A 87 8.53 2.53 10.29
C LEU A 87 8.06 1.20 9.71
N LEU A 88 8.83 0.14 9.92
CA LEU A 88 8.42 -1.23 9.66
C LEU A 88 7.49 -1.71 10.78
N LEU A 89 6.28 -2.11 10.44
CA LEU A 89 5.28 -2.62 11.37
C LEU A 89 5.02 -4.11 11.15
N GLY A 90 5.22 -4.91 12.20
CA GLY A 90 4.78 -6.31 12.27
C GLY A 90 3.48 -6.46 13.08
N ARG A 91 2.73 -7.54 12.85
CA ARG A 91 1.69 -7.97 13.79
C ARG A 91 2.30 -8.49 15.10
N THR A 92 3.48 -9.10 15.01
CA THR A 92 4.32 -9.64 16.08
C THR A 92 5.77 -9.19 15.89
N ASN A 93 6.66 -9.46 16.84
CA ASN A 93 8.09 -9.19 16.63
C ASN A 93 8.74 -10.18 15.65
N TYR A 94 8.13 -11.35 15.41
CA TYR A 94 8.64 -12.37 14.48
C TYR A 94 8.59 -11.91 13.01
N ASP A 95 7.74 -10.93 12.69
CA ASP A 95 7.66 -10.37 11.33
C ASP A 95 8.95 -9.64 10.91
N LEU A 96 9.80 -9.26 11.87
CA LEU A 96 11.15 -8.74 11.59
C LEU A 96 12.01 -9.77 10.84
N GLU A 97 11.77 -11.07 11.01
CA GLU A 97 12.49 -12.13 10.28
C GLU A 97 12.28 -12.02 8.77
N ILE A 98 11.17 -11.43 8.30
CA ILE A 98 10.96 -11.14 6.87
C ILE A 98 12.04 -10.16 6.39
N ALA A 99 12.32 -9.10 7.16
CA ALA A 99 13.36 -8.13 6.83
C ALA A 99 14.77 -8.74 7.00
N LYS A 100 15.05 -9.47 8.09
CA LYS A 100 16.37 -10.10 8.32
C LYS A 100 16.78 -11.04 7.18
N LYS A 101 15.85 -11.89 6.71
CA LYS A 101 16.09 -12.87 5.63
C LYS A 101 16.45 -12.24 4.28
N THR A 102 16.16 -10.95 4.07
CA THR A 102 16.54 -10.26 2.83
C THR A 102 18.05 -10.02 2.69
N GLY A 103 18.80 -10.05 3.79
CA GLY A 103 20.19 -9.60 3.81
C GLY A 103 20.40 -8.10 3.58
N LEU A 104 19.32 -7.29 3.52
CA LEU A 104 19.37 -5.84 3.28
C LEU A 104 19.52 -5.01 4.56
N PHE A 105 19.45 -5.64 5.74
CA PHE A 105 19.47 -4.95 7.02
C PHE A 105 20.51 -5.53 7.96
N LYS A 106 21.23 -4.65 8.67
CA LYS A 106 22.00 -5.01 9.87
C LYS A 106 21.18 -4.69 11.10
N ILE A 107 21.41 -5.44 12.18
CA ILE A 107 20.81 -5.19 13.49
C ILE A 107 21.93 -4.87 14.46
N HIS A 108 21.82 -3.71 15.10
CA HIS A 108 22.76 -3.25 16.11
C HIS A 108 22.01 -3.07 17.43
N TYR A 109 22.60 -3.54 18.54
CA TYR A 109 22.02 -3.33 19.87
C TYR A 109 22.57 -2.03 20.45
N GLN A 110 21.72 -1.02 20.60
CA GLN A 110 22.07 0.26 21.19
C GLN A 110 21.15 0.52 22.39
N ASN A 111 21.72 0.73 23.58
CA ASN A 111 20.97 0.99 24.82
C ASN A 111 19.85 -0.04 25.11
N ARG A 112 20.15 -1.34 24.93
CA ARG A 112 19.21 -2.47 25.04
C ARG A 112 18.01 -2.44 24.06
N LYS A 113 18.06 -1.63 23.00
CA LYS A 113 17.11 -1.66 21.89
C LYS A 113 17.78 -2.22 20.64
N GLU A 114 17.06 -3.07 19.91
CA GLU A 114 17.40 -3.45 18.54
C GLU A 114 17.18 -2.24 17.64
N LYS A 115 18.24 -1.76 16.99
CA LYS A 115 18.20 -0.73 15.96
C LYS A 115 18.45 -1.40 14.61
N LEU A 116 17.62 -1.05 13.62
CA LEU A 116 17.71 -1.60 12.27
C LEU A 116 18.46 -0.60 11.38
N GLU A 117 19.45 -1.06 10.63
CA GLU A 117 20.21 -0.25 9.67
C GLU A 117 20.02 -0.83 8.27
N TYR A 118 19.59 -0.01 7.32
CA TYR A 118 19.39 -0.43 5.93
C TYR A 118 20.71 -0.32 5.16
N ILE A 119 21.30 -1.46 4.81
CA ILE A 119 22.66 -1.55 4.27
C ILE A 119 22.88 -0.70 3.00
N PRO A 120 21.94 -0.63 2.04
CA PRO A 120 22.12 0.20 0.85
C PRO A 120 22.13 1.71 1.13
N ILE A 121 21.52 2.18 2.23
CA ILE A 121 21.43 3.60 2.60
C ILE A 121 21.46 3.73 4.14
N PRO A 122 22.65 3.68 4.78
CA PRO A 122 22.79 3.67 6.24
C PRO A 122 22.25 4.92 6.95
N GLU A 123 22.17 6.06 6.24
CA GLU A 123 21.62 7.33 6.74
C GLU A 123 20.10 7.30 6.93
N LEU A 124 19.41 6.36 6.28
CA LEU A 124 17.95 6.26 6.32
C LEU A 124 17.46 5.77 7.69
N GLN A 125 16.64 6.59 8.34
CA GLN A 125 16.05 6.24 9.64
C GLN A 125 14.97 5.17 9.47
N ILE A 126 15.34 3.90 9.66
CA ILE A 126 14.40 2.77 9.70
C ILE A 126 14.32 2.18 11.11
N ASP A 127 13.11 2.13 11.67
CA ASP A 127 12.81 1.40 12.90
C ASP A 127 11.83 0.24 12.63
N PHE A 128 11.87 -0.78 13.49
CA PHE A 128 10.88 -1.85 13.52
C PHE A 128 10.18 -1.95 14.87
N MET A 129 8.87 -2.20 14.85
CA MET A 129 8.11 -2.59 16.03
C MET A 129 6.81 -3.34 15.67
N SER A 130 6.21 -4.00 16.66
CA SER A 130 4.86 -4.53 16.48
C SER A 130 3.81 -3.39 16.55
N VAL A 131 2.68 -3.56 15.84
CA VAL A 131 1.56 -2.60 15.82
C VAL A 131 1.01 -2.29 17.22
N HIS A 132 1.15 -3.20 18.19
CA HIS A 132 0.80 -2.94 19.58
C HIS A 132 1.74 -1.94 20.25
N LYS A 133 3.04 -2.05 19.99
CA LYS A 133 4.09 -1.18 20.54
C LYS A 133 4.13 0.21 19.87
N SER A 134 3.57 0.36 18.66
CA SER A 134 3.53 1.65 17.94
C SER A 134 2.41 2.60 18.40
N LYS A 135 1.57 2.21 19.37
CA LYS A 135 0.53 3.09 19.92
C LYS A 135 1.16 4.37 20.51
N GLY A 136 0.74 5.52 19.99
CA GLY A 136 1.26 6.84 20.38
C GLY A 136 2.48 7.32 19.58
N LEU A 137 3.18 6.42 18.87
CA LEU A 137 4.28 6.75 17.97
C LEU A 137 3.77 7.10 16.56
N GLU A 138 4.63 7.71 15.75
CA GLU A 138 4.39 8.06 14.35
C GLU A 138 5.70 8.10 13.56
N ALA A 139 5.62 7.94 12.25
CA ALA A 139 6.73 8.11 11.31
C ALA A 139 6.23 8.80 10.04
N ASP A 140 7.15 9.27 9.21
CA ASP A 140 6.79 9.97 7.97
C ASP A 140 6.21 8.98 6.95
N ASN A 141 6.78 7.78 6.86
CA ASN A 141 6.29 6.66 6.04
C ASN A 141 6.22 5.36 6.85
N VAL A 142 5.27 4.49 6.52
CA VAL A 142 5.06 3.20 7.20
C VAL A 142 5.09 2.07 6.18
N ILE A 143 5.69 0.94 6.55
CA ILE A 143 5.62 -0.32 5.82
C ILE A 143 4.99 -1.38 6.75
N LEU A 144 3.77 -1.83 6.42
CA LEU A 144 3.15 -2.97 7.10
C LEU A 144 3.65 -4.27 6.48
N LEU A 145 4.25 -5.13 7.30
CA LEU A 145 4.73 -6.45 6.92
C LEU A 145 3.64 -7.51 7.11
N ASN A 146 3.84 -8.66 6.47
CA ASN A 146 3.08 -9.89 6.69
C ASN A 146 1.56 -9.80 6.44
N PHE A 147 1.13 -9.02 5.43
CA PHE A 147 -0.29 -8.85 5.08
C PHE A 147 -0.83 -9.99 4.20
N LYS A 148 -0.80 -11.20 4.76
CA LYS A 148 -1.20 -12.47 4.14
C LYS A 148 -2.27 -13.20 4.97
N ASN A 149 -2.99 -14.11 4.34
CA ASN A 149 -4.03 -14.93 4.98
C ASN A 149 -3.43 -16.21 5.60
N ASP A 150 -2.77 -16.06 6.74
CA ASP A 150 -2.08 -17.12 7.49
C ASP A 150 -2.42 -17.02 8.99
N LYS A 151 -2.22 -18.10 9.77
CA LYS A 151 -2.44 -18.15 11.22
C LYS A 151 -1.74 -17.00 11.96
N LEU A 152 -0.48 -16.74 11.59
CA LEU A 152 0.35 -15.66 12.11
C LEU A 152 0.40 -14.42 11.20
N GLY A 153 -0.43 -14.36 10.16
CA GLY A 153 -0.50 -13.23 9.24
C GLY A 153 -1.17 -12.01 9.86
N PHE A 154 -1.56 -11.06 9.00
CA PHE A 154 -2.41 -9.93 9.35
C PHE A 154 -3.73 -10.05 8.58
N PRO A 155 -4.88 -10.33 9.21
CA PRO A 155 -5.12 -10.53 10.64
C PRO A 155 -4.52 -11.82 11.20
N ASN A 156 -4.13 -11.81 12.47
CA ASN A 156 -3.75 -13.02 13.21
C ASN A 156 -5.01 -13.84 13.52
N GLN A 157 -5.05 -15.09 13.06
CA GLN A 157 -6.24 -15.94 13.18
C GLN A 157 -6.33 -16.68 14.51
N ILE A 158 -5.21 -16.83 15.23
CA ILE A 158 -5.16 -17.45 16.56
C ILE A 158 -5.89 -16.55 17.58
N ALA A 159 -5.86 -15.24 17.38
CA ALA A 159 -6.53 -14.27 18.26
C ALA A 159 -8.07 -14.24 18.13
N ASP A 160 -8.65 -14.86 17.08
CA ASP A 160 -10.10 -14.89 16.79
C ASP A 160 -10.69 -16.30 16.99
N ASP A 161 -9.96 -17.18 17.71
CA ASP A 161 -10.42 -18.55 18.00
C ASP A 161 -11.66 -18.52 18.91
N LYS A 162 -12.68 -19.29 18.53
CA LYS A 162 -13.95 -19.40 19.26
C LYS A 162 -13.76 -19.83 20.72
N VAL A 163 -12.74 -20.61 21.03
CA VAL A 163 -12.44 -21.05 22.41
C VAL A 163 -11.97 -19.88 23.28
N LEU A 164 -11.19 -18.94 22.73
CA LEU A 164 -10.75 -17.75 23.46
C LEU A 164 -11.90 -16.77 23.69
N ASN A 165 -12.83 -16.65 22.74
CA ASN A 165 -14.02 -15.80 22.88
C ASN A 165 -14.94 -16.22 24.05
N LEU A 166 -14.93 -17.49 24.48
CA LEU A 166 -15.67 -17.95 25.67
C LEU A 166 -15.09 -17.40 26.99
N VAL A 167 -13.82 -16.99 27.01
CA VAL A 167 -13.11 -16.44 28.18
C VAL A 167 -13.09 -14.90 28.14
N LEU A 168 -13.13 -14.32 26.94
CA LEU A 168 -13.13 -12.87 26.74
C LEU A 168 -14.52 -12.27 26.96
N THR A 169 -14.71 -11.64 28.12
CA THR A 169 -15.99 -11.09 28.61
C THR A 169 -16.60 -9.97 27.74
N ASN A 170 -15.92 -9.54 26.68
CA ASN A 170 -16.33 -8.50 25.73
C ASN A 170 -15.96 -8.86 24.28
N SER A 171 -15.98 -10.14 23.88
CA SER A 171 -15.76 -10.51 22.48
C SER A 171 -16.85 -9.92 21.59
N GLU A 172 -16.53 -8.88 20.82
CA GLU A 172 -17.46 -8.29 19.86
C GLU A 172 -17.82 -9.32 18.79
N ASN A 173 -19.11 -9.50 18.49
CA ASN A 173 -19.60 -10.46 17.48
C ASN A 173 -19.32 -9.98 16.04
N PHE A 174 -18.10 -9.52 15.77
CA PHE A 174 -17.61 -9.11 14.47
C PHE A 174 -16.26 -9.77 14.18
N LYS A 175 -16.18 -10.52 13.08
CA LYS A 175 -14.99 -11.30 12.70
C LYS A 175 -13.72 -10.45 12.65
N PHE A 176 -12.67 -10.87 13.34
CA PHE A 176 -11.40 -10.16 13.45
C PHE A 176 -11.53 -8.70 13.98
N ALA A 177 -12.44 -8.40 14.90
CA ALA A 177 -12.70 -7.04 15.41
C ALA A 177 -11.43 -6.32 15.94
N GLU A 178 -10.64 -6.98 16.79
CA GLU A 178 -9.41 -6.40 17.33
C GLU A 178 -8.32 -6.25 16.25
N GLU A 179 -8.18 -7.22 15.35
CA GLU A 179 -7.22 -7.11 14.24
C GLU A 179 -7.61 -5.97 13.26
N ARG A 180 -8.90 -5.71 13.07
CA ARG A 180 -9.41 -4.56 12.31
C ARG A 180 -9.02 -3.22 12.97
N ARG A 181 -9.10 -3.14 14.31
CA ARG A 181 -8.62 -2.00 15.10
C ARG A 181 -7.09 -1.84 15.00
N LEU A 182 -6.35 -2.94 15.03
CA LEU A 182 -4.89 -2.93 14.89
C LEU A 182 -4.47 -2.49 13.48
N PHE A 183 -5.15 -2.94 12.43
CA PHE A 183 -4.88 -2.48 11.07
C PHE A 183 -5.11 -0.96 10.96
N TYR A 184 -6.22 -0.45 11.50
CA TYR A 184 -6.48 0.99 11.60
C TYR A 184 -5.35 1.74 12.33
N VAL A 185 -4.85 1.21 13.46
CA VAL A 185 -3.70 1.81 14.17
C VAL A 185 -2.47 1.83 13.26
N ALA A 186 -2.15 0.72 12.59
CA ALA A 186 -1.00 0.59 11.71
C ALA A 186 -1.03 1.60 10.56
N VAL A 187 -2.12 1.64 9.78
CA VAL A 187 -2.22 2.52 8.62
C VAL A 187 -2.24 4.01 8.98
N THR A 188 -2.67 4.35 10.20
CA THR A 188 -2.67 5.74 10.71
C THR A 188 -1.37 6.16 11.42
N ARG A 189 -0.34 5.29 11.50
CA ARG A 189 0.98 5.66 12.06
C ARG A 189 1.81 6.57 11.14
N THR A 190 1.43 6.73 9.88
CA THR A 190 2.16 7.53 8.87
C THR A 190 1.75 9.01 8.87
N LYS A 191 2.65 9.91 8.46
CA LYS A 191 2.30 11.30 8.05
C LYS A 191 2.06 11.41 6.53
N ASN A 192 2.72 10.56 5.74
CA ASN A 192 2.65 10.52 4.28
C ASN A 192 1.92 9.25 3.82
N ARG A 193 2.65 8.21 3.38
CA ARG A 193 2.07 6.97 2.87
C ARG A 193 2.25 5.79 3.81
N THR A 194 1.33 4.84 3.74
CA THR A 194 1.48 3.49 4.27
C THR A 194 1.55 2.51 3.09
N PHE A 195 2.68 1.81 2.99
CA PHE A 195 2.89 0.71 2.06
C PHE A 195 2.59 -0.60 2.77
N ILE A 196 1.97 -1.56 2.09
CA ILE A 196 1.52 -2.83 2.67
C ILE A 196 2.09 -3.98 1.85
N LEU A 197 3.00 -4.75 2.44
CA LEU A 197 3.63 -5.91 1.80
C LEU A 197 2.65 -7.09 1.82
N THR A 198 2.10 -7.43 0.66
CA THR A 198 1.05 -8.46 0.52
C THR A 198 1.51 -9.61 -0.38
N ASP A 199 1.11 -10.82 -0.01
CA ASP A 199 1.31 -12.03 -0.81
C ASP A 199 0.27 -12.05 -1.94
N ASN A 200 0.71 -12.15 -3.20
CA ASN A 200 -0.19 -12.19 -4.36
C ASN A 200 -0.99 -13.51 -4.45
N ARG A 201 -0.42 -14.61 -3.96
CA ARG A 201 -1.01 -15.96 -4.00
C ARG A 201 -2.02 -16.15 -2.87
N ASN A 202 -1.74 -15.60 -1.69
CA ASN A 202 -2.58 -15.73 -0.50
C ASN A 202 -2.76 -14.40 0.27
N PRO A 203 -3.36 -13.37 -0.35
CA PRO A 203 -3.54 -12.05 0.25
C PRO A 203 -4.48 -12.11 1.46
N SER A 204 -4.26 -11.21 2.43
CA SER A 204 -5.10 -11.06 3.62
C SER A 204 -6.61 -10.98 3.28
N PRO A 205 -7.53 -11.52 4.13
CA PRO A 205 -8.97 -11.31 3.95
C PRO A 205 -9.37 -9.83 3.87
N PHE A 206 -8.64 -8.95 4.58
CA PHE A 206 -8.85 -7.51 4.56
C PHE A 206 -8.51 -6.87 3.20
N PHE A 207 -7.67 -7.48 2.37
CA PHE A 207 -7.32 -6.98 1.02
C PHE A 207 -8.56 -6.77 0.13
N LYS A 208 -9.53 -7.69 0.22
CA LYS A 208 -10.77 -7.64 -0.58
C LYS A 208 -11.59 -6.38 -0.33
N GLU A 209 -11.43 -5.76 0.85
CA GLU A 209 -12.19 -4.60 1.28
C GLU A 209 -11.75 -3.29 0.63
N PHE A 210 -10.53 -3.23 0.10
CA PHE A 210 -9.94 -2.05 -0.53
C PHE A 210 -9.99 -2.10 -2.07
N LYS A 211 -10.36 -3.23 -2.67
CA LYS A 211 -10.33 -3.43 -4.14
C LYS A 211 -11.14 -2.42 -4.96
N ALA A 212 -12.19 -1.87 -4.37
CA ALA A 212 -13.08 -0.90 -5.01
C ALA A 212 -12.74 0.57 -4.67
N SER A 213 -11.68 0.84 -3.91
CA SER A 213 -11.27 2.21 -3.59
C SER A 213 -10.47 2.83 -4.72
N SER A 214 -10.84 4.06 -5.10
CA SER A 214 -10.08 4.94 -5.98
C SER A 214 -8.85 5.57 -5.30
N SER A 215 -8.82 5.59 -3.95
CA SER A 215 -7.73 6.16 -3.13
C SER A 215 -6.62 5.14 -2.83
N VAL A 216 -6.70 3.92 -3.34
CA VAL A 216 -5.76 2.83 -3.07
C VAL A 216 -5.02 2.43 -4.35
N CYS A 217 -3.71 2.21 -4.24
CA CYS A 217 -2.87 1.70 -5.32
C CYS A 217 -2.48 0.23 -5.06
N PHE A 218 -2.51 -0.59 -6.11
CA PHE A 218 -2.09 -2.00 -6.08
C PHE A 218 -0.96 -2.22 -7.06
N ILE A 219 0.22 -2.64 -6.59
CA ILE A 219 1.41 -2.89 -7.40
C ILE A 219 1.74 -4.38 -7.29
N SER A 220 1.58 -5.15 -8.36
CA SER A 220 1.94 -6.57 -8.38
C SER A 220 3.33 -6.75 -9.00
N VAL A 221 4.28 -7.24 -8.22
CA VAL A 221 5.56 -7.73 -8.76
C VAL A 221 5.38 -9.19 -9.18
N ARG A 222 4.84 -9.41 -10.38
CA ARG A 222 4.89 -10.74 -11.00
C ARG A 222 6.35 -11.10 -11.26
N GLN A 223 6.82 -12.27 -10.80
CA GLN A 223 8.16 -12.76 -11.19
C GLN A 223 8.16 -13.26 -12.64
N ALA A 224 8.25 -12.32 -13.59
CA ALA A 224 9.02 -12.57 -14.79
C ALA A 224 10.50 -12.36 -14.46
N SER A 225 11.38 -13.11 -15.10
CA SER A 225 12.83 -12.91 -15.07
C SER A 225 13.19 -11.44 -15.29
N ASN A 226 14.15 -10.90 -14.53
CA ASN A 226 14.60 -9.50 -14.66
C ASN A 226 15.40 -9.21 -15.94
N GLU A 227 15.41 -10.14 -16.89
CA GLU A 227 15.89 -9.96 -18.26
C GLU A 227 14.66 -9.74 -19.16
N GLY A 228 14.51 -8.53 -19.71
CA GLY A 228 13.44 -8.18 -20.66
C GLY A 228 12.37 -7.19 -20.18
N LEU A 229 12.44 -6.65 -18.95
CA LEU A 229 11.51 -5.61 -18.50
C LEU A 229 11.69 -4.31 -19.31
N GLU A 230 10.66 -3.97 -20.08
CA GLU A 230 10.60 -2.78 -20.93
C GLU A 230 10.82 -1.48 -20.14
N LYS A 231 11.74 -0.63 -20.64
CA LYS A 231 12.04 0.66 -20.02
C LYS A 231 10.94 1.67 -20.28
N CYS A 232 10.61 2.46 -19.26
CA CYS A 232 9.65 3.54 -19.39
C CYS A 232 10.19 4.60 -20.36
N PRO A 233 9.47 4.91 -21.46
CA PRO A 233 9.96 5.82 -22.49
C PRO A 233 10.00 7.28 -22.01
N LEU A 234 9.22 7.62 -20.97
CA LEU A 234 9.16 8.97 -20.42
C LEU A 234 10.36 9.28 -19.51
N CYS A 235 10.71 8.39 -18.58
CA CYS A 235 11.78 8.65 -17.60
C CYS A 235 13.09 7.89 -17.84
N LYS A 236 13.10 6.89 -18.74
CA LYS A 236 14.21 5.98 -19.13
C LYS A 236 14.82 5.13 -18.01
N THR A 237 14.69 5.54 -16.76
CA THR A 237 15.25 4.90 -15.55
C THR A 237 14.33 3.82 -14.99
N GLY A 238 13.02 4.10 -14.92
CA GLY A 238 12.00 3.17 -14.42
C GLY A 238 11.63 2.09 -15.43
N ASN A 239 11.13 0.97 -14.94
CA ASN A 239 10.59 -0.13 -15.74
C ASN A 239 9.07 0.05 -15.92
N LEU A 240 8.50 -0.60 -16.92
CA LEU A 240 7.06 -0.72 -17.10
C LEU A 240 6.53 -1.97 -16.37
N LEU A 241 5.46 -1.79 -15.59
CA LEU A 241 4.84 -2.82 -14.77
C LEU A 241 3.35 -2.94 -15.12
N LYS A 242 2.79 -4.15 -15.13
CA LYS A 242 1.34 -4.37 -15.22
C LYS A 242 0.70 -4.02 -13.87
N VAL A 243 -0.21 -3.07 -13.86
CA VAL A 243 -0.93 -2.54 -12.70
C VAL A 243 -2.40 -2.88 -12.86
N GLU A 244 -3.05 -3.38 -11.82
CA GLU A 244 -4.49 -3.72 -11.85
C GLU A 244 -5.26 -2.77 -10.92
N HIS A 245 -6.32 -2.14 -11.43
CA HIS A 245 -7.17 -1.20 -10.70
C HIS A 245 -8.60 -1.29 -11.24
N ASP A 246 -9.61 -1.35 -10.36
CA ASP A 246 -11.03 -1.43 -10.75
C ASP A 246 -11.33 -2.54 -11.78
N GLY A 247 -10.74 -3.73 -11.57
CA GLY A 247 -10.87 -4.89 -12.47
C GLY A 247 -10.21 -4.74 -13.85
N LYS A 248 -9.57 -3.61 -14.14
CA LYS A 248 -8.87 -3.31 -15.41
C LYS A 248 -7.37 -3.40 -15.19
N SER A 249 -6.66 -4.09 -16.09
CA SER A 249 -5.20 -4.06 -16.12
C SER A 249 -4.70 -2.97 -17.06
N PHE A 250 -3.77 -2.15 -16.59
CA PHE A 250 -3.03 -1.16 -17.36
C PHE A 250 -1.52 -1.34 -17.13
N VAL A 251 -0.68 -0.55 -17.80
CA VAL A 251 0.76 -0.51 -17.59
C VAL A 251 1.14 0.82 -16.94
N GLY A 252 1.92 0.79 -15.87
CA GLY A 252 2.44 1.98 -15.20
C GLY A 252 3.96 1.94 -15.08
N CYS A 253 4.59 3.11 -14.94
CA CYS A 253 6.01 3.18 -14.62
C CYS A 253 6.27 2.85 -13.14
N SER A 254 7.30 2.04 -12.86
CA SER A 254 7.79 1.76 -11.49
C SER A 254 8.14 3.02 -10.68
N ASN A 255 8.44 4.12 -11.37
CA ASN A 255 8.82 5.40 -10.75
C ASN A 255 7.59 6.31 -10.49
N PHE A 256 6.35 5.84 -10.68
CA PHE A 256 5.13 6.55 -10.29
C PHE A 256 5.12 6.85 -8.77
N PRO A 257 4.93 8.08 -8.28
CA PRO A 257 4.27 9.20 -8.95
C PRO A 257 5.21 10.19 -9.65
N LYS A 258 6.54 10.08 -9.48
CA LYS A 258 7.51 10.93 -10.19
C LYS A 258 7.42 10.78 -11.70
N CYS A 259 7.15 9.56 -12.16
CA CYS A 259 6.84 9.28 -13.55
C CYS A 259 5.36 8.86 -13.67
N LYS A 260 4.49 9.79 -14.08
CA LYS A 260 3.05 9.54 -14.30
C LYS A 260 2.75 8.84 -15.64
N TYR A 261 3.74 8.15 -16.23
CA TYR A 261 3.55 7.42 -17.49
C TYR A 261 2.68 6.18 -17.27
N THR A 262 1.54 6.14 -17.95
CA THR A 262 0.60 5.02 -17.93
C THR A 262 0.09 4.69 -19.34
N ILE A 263 -0.21 3.42 -19.58
CA ILE A 263 -0.82 2.91 -20.81
C ILE A 263 -2.03 2.07 -20.42
N HIS A 264 -3.24 2.43 -20.83
CA HIS A 264 -4.46 1.72 -20.44
C HIS A 264 -4.59 0.30 -21.00
N ASP A 265 -3.80 -0.05 -22.02
CA ASP A 265 -3.76 -1.37 -22.62
C ASP A 265 -2.59 -2.18 -22.03
N ALA A 266 -2.89 -3.25 -21.30
CA ALA A 266 -1.88 -4.12 -20.70
C ALA A 266 -1.23 -5.11 -21.67
N THR A 267 -1.81 -5.35 -22.85
CA THR A 267 -1.25 -6.27 -23.86
C THR A 267 0.05 -5.74 -24.49
N VAL A 268 0.37 -4.46 -24.26
CA VAL A 268 1.61 -3.80 -24.71
C VAL A 268 2.88 -4.45 -24.17
N LEU A 269 2.83 -5.11 -23.00
CA LEU A 269 3.97 -5.87 -22.47
C LEU A 269 4.07 -7.29 -23.05
N GLU A 270 3.01 -7.77 -23.72
CA GLU A 270 2.95 -9.10 -24.34
C GLU A 270 3.44 -9.04 -25.81
N ASN A 271 3.23 -7.92 -26.51
CA ASN A 271 3.80 -7.66 -27.84
C ASN A 271 4.11 -6.14 -28.05
N PRO A 272 5.31 -5.67 -27.66
CA PRO A 272 5.64 -4.25 -27.60
C PRO A 272 5.92 -3.62 -28.98
N LYS A 273 4.88 -3.21 -29.70
CA LYS A 273 5.05 -2.36 -30.90
C LYS A 273 5.54 -0.95 -30.51
N LYS A 274 6.74 -0.57 -30.96
CA LYS A 274 7.32 0.77 -30.79
C LYS A 274 6.86 1.71 -31.90
N CYS A 275 6.59 2.96 -31.53
CA CYS A 275 6.27 4.04 -32.46
C CYS A 275 7.56 4.52 -33.15
N PRO A 276 7.66 4.48 -34.50
CA PRO A 276 8.87 4.86 -35.21
C PRO A 276 9.23 6.36 -35.05
N SER A 277 8.24 7.21 -34.75
CA SER A 277 8.45 8.67 -34.61
C SER A 277 9.01 9.10 -33.25
N CYS A 278 8.85 8.31 -32.17
CA CYS A 278 9.24 8.74 -30.83
C CYS A 278 9.68 7.65 -29.84
N GLY A 279 9.70 6.37 -30.24
CA GLY A 279 10.03 5.24 -29.37
C GLY A 279 9.01 4.95 -28.25
N GLY A 280 7.91 5.71 -28.16
CA GLY A 280 6.74 5.36 -27.34
C GLY A 280 6.05 4.09 -27.84
N PHE A 281 5.00 3.63 -27.17
CA PHE A 281 4.30 2.41 -27.57
C PHE A 281 3.12 2.71 -28.49
N LEU A 282 2.72 1.71 -29.27
CA LEU A 282 1.59 1.75 -30.17
C LEU A 282 0.45 0.88 -29.62
N VAL A 283 -0.74 1.47 -29.48
CA VAL A 283 -1.92 0.83 -28.87
C VAL A 283 -3.14 0.91 -29.78
N LYS A 284 -4.04 -0.07 -29.68
CA LYS A 284 -5.34 -0.03 -30.37
C LYS A 284 -6.22 1.07 -29.76
N ARG A 285 -6.63 2.04 -30.57
CA ARG A 285 -7.49 3.17 -30.19
C ARG A 285 -8.73 3.22 -31.08
N LYS A 286 -9.81 3.80 -30.56
CA LYS A 286 -11.08 3.96 -31.28
C LYS A 286 -11.29 5.43 -31.65
N GLY A 287 -11.54 5.71 -32.93
CA GLY A 287 -11.68 7.08 -33.43
C GLY A 287 -12.95 7.77 -32.93
N LYS A 288 -12.82 8.98 -32.37
CA LYS A 288 -13.95 9.75 -31.82
C LYS A 288 -15.05 10.06 -32.86
N LYS A 289 -14.68 10.36 -34.12
CA LYS A 289 -15.62 10.71 -35.19
C LYS A 289 -16.21 9.47 -35.89
N ASN A 290 -15.37 8.57 -36.38
CA ASN A 290 -15.81 7.52 -37.32
C ASN A 290 -15.93 6.12 -36.68
N LYS A 291 -15.75 5.97 -35.35
CA LYS A 291 -15.81 4.70 -34.59
C LYS A 291 -14.88 3.55 -35.01
N HIS A 292 -14.14 3.66 -36.12
CA HIS A 292 -13.14 2.68 -36.54
C HIS A 292 -11.98 2.54 -35.53
N TRP A 293 -11.37 1.36 -35.51
CA TRP A 293 -10.16 1.08 -34.77
C TRP A 293 -8.93 1.43 -35.59
N PHE A 294 -7.93 2.02 -34.93
CA PHE A 294 -6.62 2.35 -35.50
C PHE A 294 -5.54 2.08 -34.45
N ILE A 295 -4.29 2.01 -34.87
CA ILE A 295 -3.15 1.93 -33.95
C ILE A 295 -2.63 3.35 -33.75
N GLY A 296 -2.43 3.79 -32.51
CA GLY A 296 -1.96 5.15 -32.22
C GLY A 296 -0.93 5.21 -31.10
N CYS A 297 -0.05 6.20 -31.15
CA CYS A 297 1.01 6.39 -30.16
C CYS A 297 0.45 6.70 -28.76
N THR A 298 1.04 6.10 -27.72
CA THR A 298 0.74 6.40 -26.31
C THR A 298 1.03 7.85 -25.94
N ASN A 299 2.00 8.49 -26.60
CA ASN A 299 2.50 9.83 -26.23
C ASN A 299 1.67 10.99 -26.80
N TYR A 300 0.55 10.72 -27.47
CA TYR A 300 -0.41 11.75 -27.88
C TYR A 300 -0.85 12.64 -26.68
N PRO A 301 -0.90 13.98 -26.80
CA PRO A 301 -0.82 14.77 -28.03
C PRO A 301 0.61 15.06 -28.55
N TYR A 302 1.65 14.78 -27.76
CA TYR A 302 3.05 15.08 -28.13
C TYR A 302 3.60 14.19 -29.26
N CYS A 303 2.91 13.11 -29.61
CA CYS A 303 3.16 12.33 -30.83
C CYS A 303 1.82 11.91 -31.44
N GLU A 304 1.54 12.39 -32.65
CA GLU A 304 0.30 12.13 -33.39
C GLU A 304 0.39 10.92 -34.34
N TYR A 305 1.44 10.12 -34.25
CA TYR A 305 1.64 8.97 -35.14
C TYR A 305 0.51 7.92 -35.01
N THR A 306 -0.02 7.50 -36.17
CA THR A 306 -1.07 6.46 -36.29
C THR A 306 -0.81 5.48 -37.44
N GLU A 307 -1.03 4.19 -37.19
CA GLU A 307 -1.04 3.06 -38.13
C GLU A 307 -2.51 2.68 -38.48
N LYS A 308 -2.78 2.23 -39.72
CA LYS A 308 -4.02 1.49 -40.02
C LYS A 308 -3.97 0.12 -39.35
N LEU A 309 -5.10 -0.37 -38.83
CA LEU A 309 -5.19 -1.74 -38.34
C LEU A 309 -5.14 -2.68 -39.57
N SER A 310 -4.05 -3.41 -39.76
CA SER A 310 -3.99 -4.50 -40.74
C SER A 310 -4.94 -5.62 -40.31
N HIS A 311 -5.74 -6.12 -41.25
CA HIS A 311 -6.59 -7.30 -41.08
C HIS A 311 -5.75 -8.57 -40.95
#